data_AF-A0A7Y5SWH7-F1
#
_entry.id   AF-A0A7Y5SWH7-F1
#
_cell.length_a   1.000
_cell.length_b   1.000
_cell.length_c   1.000
_cell.angle_alpha   90.00
_cell.angle_beta   90.00
_cell.angle_gamma   90.00
#
_symmetry.space_group_name_H-M   'P 1'
#
loop_
_entity.id
_entity.type
_entity.pdbx_description
1 polymer ?
#
loop_
_entity_poly.entity_id
_entity_poly.type
_entity_poly.pdbx_seq_one_letter_code
_entity_poly.pdbx_strand_id
1 'polypeptide(L)'
;MVKATFRWTLLLASLFALGPLAYAATHHLRDADHGPAATLLVGDSMGAGLLAGLIVFAIAAVAGAIGARFFAFHTGLTAAGFVVAWGAWGLGTLDAIARRAREASDLPVLAIEGLLVMGVAIALTWGLERLAPKAPPASESPLNPAGTKGITAGAITAAVVGGLAVWIFCMTTYKGQTVACAALAGILGAAAAQLVAAFLGSSIGALPPMLGLAALALVGPLAARLMHDAQFVQAVFNAGVLPLVKPLSLDWAAGALIGVPIGLSWAGSMLERKPITA
;
A
#
# COMPACT_ATOMS: atom_id res chain seq x y z
N MET A 1 29.64 -6.57 -6.47
CA MET A 1 28.82 -6.54 -7.71
C MET A 1 27.75 -7.65 -7.73
N VAL A 2 28.10 -8.92 -7.51
CA VAL A 2 27.16 -10.06 -7.50
C VAL A 2 25.90 -9.85 -6.65
N LYS A 3 26.02 -9.39 -5.40
CA LYS A 3 24.87 -9.10 -4.52
C LYS A 3 23.92 -8.05 -5.11
N ALA A 4 24.45 -7.03 -5.78
CA ALA A 4 23.64 -5.99 -6.41
C ALA A 4 22.90 -6.54 -7.64
N THR A 5 23.57 -7.36 -8.45
CA THR A 5 22.96 -8.06 -9.59
C THR A 5 21.78 -8.91 -9.13
N PHE A 6 21.97 -9.81 -8.16
CA PHE A 6 20.89 -10.65 -7.66
C PHE A 6 19.73 -9.85 -7.06
N ARG A 7 20.01 -8.74 -6.36
CA ARG A 7 18.97 -7.86 -5.83
C ARG A 7 18.07 -7.30 -6.95
N TRP A 8 18.68 -6.79 -8.01
CA TRP A 8 17.93 -6.26 -9.15
C TRP A 8 17.23 -7.36 -9.94
N THR A 9 17.87 -8.52 -10.12
CA THR A 9 17.22 -9.70 -10.70
C THR A 9 15.98 -10.11 -9.92
N LEU A 10 16.02 -10.10 -8.58
CA LEU A 10 14.84 -10.39 -7.76
C LEU A 10 13.72 -9.37 -7.97
N LEU A 11 14.03 -8.07 -7.99
CA LEU A 11 13.04 -7.02 -8.22
C LEU A 11 12.41 -7.14 -9.61
N LEU A 12 13.23 -7.37 -10.63
CA LEU A 12 12.78 -7.59 -12.01
C LEU A 12 11.96 -8.89 -12.14
N ALA A 13 12.38 -9.98 -11.49
CA ALA A 13 11.61 -11.23 -11.46
C ALA A 13 10.27 -11.05 -10.71
N SER A 14 10.26 -10.27 -9.63
CA SER A 14 9.03 -9.93 -8.90
C SER A 14 8.08 -9.13 -9.79
N LEU A 15 8.62 -8.20 -10.57
CA LEU A 15 7.83 -7.35 -11.47
C LEU A 15 7.40 -8.08 -12.76
N PHE A 16 8.23 -8.91 -13.37
CA PHE A 16 7.98 -9.45 -14.71
C PHE A 16 7.67 -10.95 -14.77
N ALA A 17 7.83 -11.69 -13.67
CA ALA A 17 7.48 -13.11 -13.59
C ALA A 17 6.45 -13.39 -12.49
N LEU A 18 6.77 -13.07 -11.24
CA LEU A 18 5.88 -13.35 -10.11
C LEU A 18 4.64 -12.45 -10.11
N GLY A 19 4.79 -11.19 -10.54
CA GLY A 19 3.70 -10.26 -10.73
C GLY A 19 2.63 -10.79 -11.68
N PRO A 20 2.95 -11.11 -12.95
CA PRO A 20 1.99 -11.73 -13.87
C PRO A 20 1.30 -13.00 -13.34
N LEU A 21 1.97 -13.81 -12.52
CA LEU A 21 1.33 -14.95 -11.86
C LEU A 21 0.26 -14.51 -10.83
N ALA A 22 0.55 -13.47 -10.05
CA ALA A 22 -0.42 -12.85 -9.14
C ALA A 22 -1.58 -12.20 -9.90
N TYR A 23 -1.31 -11.55 -11.04
CA TYR A 23 -2.34 -11.02 -11.93
C TYR A 23 -3.26 -12.12 -12.47
N ALA A 24 -2.69 -13.26 -12.90
CA ALA A 24 -3.49 -14.38 -13.39
C ALA A 24 -4.48 -14.88 -12.32
N ALA A 25 -4.07 -14.89 -11.05
CA ALA A 25 -4.96 -15.28 -9.95
C ALA A 25 -6.18 -14.35 -9.79
N THR A 26 -6.02 -13.04 -9.98
CA THR A 26 -7.12 -12.07 -9.79
C THR A 26 -7.90 -11.76 -11.07
N HIS A 27 -7.28 -11.79 -12.24
CA HIS A 27 -7.93 -11.52 -13.53
C HIS A 27 -9.05 -12.51 -13.88
N HIS A 28 -8.99 -13.74 -13.36
CA HIS A 28 -10.04 -14.73 -13.58
C HIS A 28 -11.31 -14.47 -12.75
N LEU A 29 -11.25 -13.57 -11.77
CA LEU A 29 -12.42 -13.20 -10.98
C LEU A 29 -13.40 -12.40 -11.84
N ARG A 30 -14.65 -12.83 -11.82
CA ARG A 30 -15.73 -12.20 -12.58
C ARG A 30 -16.73 -11.53 -11.67
N ASP A 31 -17.38 -10.52 -12.22
CA ASP A 31 -18.56 -9.91 -11.65
C ASP A 31 -19.84 -10.52 -12.25
N ALA A 32 -21.00 -10.16 -11.70
CA ALA A 32 -22.31 -10.64 -12.17
C ALA A 32 -22.57 -10.33 -13.66
N ASP A 33 -21.97 -9.25 -14.18
CA ASP A 33 -22.07 -8.83 -15.59
C ASP A 33 -21.01 -9.49 -16.49
N HIS A 34 -20.31 -10.54 -16.02
CA HIS A 34 -19.17 -11.20 -16.68
C HIS A 34 -17.93 -10.31 -16.93
N GLY A 35 -17.94 -9.06 -16.47
CA GLY A 35 -16.75 -8.20 -16.40
C GLY A 35 -15.74 -8.68 -15.34
N PRO A 36 -14.54 -8.08 -15.28
CA PRO A 36 -13.60 -8.32 -14.18
C PRO A 36 -14.24 -7.95 -12.83
N ALA A 37 -14.01 -8.76 -11.80
CA ALA A 37 -14.50 -8.45 -10.44
C ALA A 37 -13.94 -7.11 -9.97
N ALA A 38 -14.79 -6.29 -9.35
CA ALA A 38 -14.41 -4.97 -8.87
C ALA A 38 -13.31 -5.03 -7.80
N THR A 39 -13.48 -5.91 -6.81
CA THR A 39 -12.51 -6.16 -5.75
C THR A 39 -12.49 -7.63 -5.32
N LEU A 40 -11.74 -7.99 -4.27
CA LEU A 40 -11.68 -9.38 -3.77
C LEU A 40 -12.99 -9.79 -3.07
N LEU A 41 -13.68 -8.86 -2.40
CA LEU A 41 -14.95 -9.16 -1.72
C LEU A 41 -16.17 -8.73 -2.53
N VAL A 42 -15.99 -7.87 -3.53
CA VAL A 42 -17.05 -7.40 -4.42
C VAL A 42 -16.85 -8.02 -5.82
N GLY A 43 -17.38 -9.24 -5.97
CA GLY A 43 -17.44 -10.00 -7.22
C GLY A 43 -18.62 -10.97 -7.23
N ASP A 44 -18.60 -11.94 -8.14
CA ASP A 44 -19.60 -13.01 -8.22
C ASP A 44 -19.44 -14.06 -7.10
N SER A 45 -18.18 -14.35 -6.72
CA SER A 45 -17.85 -15.30 -5.65
C SER A 45 -16.83 -14.73 -4.68
N MET A 46 -17.28 -14.41 -3.46
CA MET A 46 -16.42 -13.98 -2.36
C MET A 46 -15.35 -15.03 -2.03
N GLY A 47 -15.70 -16.33 -2.09
CA GLY A 47 -14.75 -17.41 -1.84
C GLY A 47 -13.60 -17.46 -2.85
N ALA A 48 -13.91 -17.26 -4.13
CA ALA A 48 -12.89 -17.20 -5.18
C ALA A 48 -11.97 -15.97 -4.99
N GLY A 49 -12.54 -14.82 -4.63
CA GLY A 49 -11.77 -13.61 -4.35
C GLY A 49 -10.85 -13.75 -3.14
N LEU A 50 -11.31 -14.36 -2.05
CA LEU A 50 -10.45 -14.68 -0.89
C LEU A 50 -9.30 -15.62 -1.26
N LEU A 51 -9.57 -16.66 -2.06
CA LEU A 51 -8.54 -17.59 -2.53
C LEU A 51 -7.51 -16.88 -3.42
N ALA A 52 -7.96 -16.04 -4.35
CA ALA A 52 -7.07 -15.24 -5.21
C ALA A 52 -6.21 -14.29 -4.38
N GLY A 53 -6.81 -13.59 -3.41
CA GLY A 53 -6.08 -12.72 -2.47
C GLY A 53 -5.01 -13.49 -1.68
N LEU A 54 -5.35 -14.70 -1.19
CA LEU A 54 -4.39 -15.58 -0.50
C LEU A 54 -3.23 -15.96 -1.42
N ILE A 55 -3.49 -16.32 -2.69
CA ILE A 55 -2.45 -16.64 -3.67
C ILE A 55 -1.54 -15.43 -3.92
N VAL A 56 -2.11 -14.24 -4.14
CA VAL A 56 -1.35 -13.00 -4.34
C VAL A 56 -0.41 -12.74 -3.15
N PHE A 57 -0.94 -12.79 -1.93
CA PHE A 57 -0.13 -12.55 -0.73
C PHE A 57 0.87 -13.67 -0.44
N ALA A 58 0.59 -14.93 -0.81
CA ALA A 58 1.55 -16.02 -0.69
C ALA A 58 2.75 -15.81 -1.63
N ILE A 59 2.51 -15.44 -2.89
CA ILE A 59 3.59 -15.13 -3.85
C ILE A 59 4.38 -13.91 -3.37
N ALA A 60 3.69 -12.86 -2.91
CA ALA A 60 4.31 -11.66 -2.37
C ALA A 60 5.16 -11.96 -1.11
N ALA A 61 4.67 -12.85 -0.23
CA ALA A 61 5.40 -13.29 0.95
C ALA A 61 6.68 -14.05 0.60
N VAL A 62 6.64 -14.94 -0.39
CA VAL A 62 7.83 -15.67 -0.86
C VAL A 62 8.86 -14.71 -1.45
N ALA A 63 8.45 -13.84 -2.38
CA ALA A 63 9.33 -12.85 -2.99
C ALA A 63 9.93 -11.90 -1.95
N GLY A 64 9.08 -11.40 -1.06
CA GLY A 64 9.46 -10.51 0.03
C GLY A 64 10.39 -11.17 1.04
N ALA A 65 10.16 -12.43 1.40
CA ALA A 65 11.00 -13.18 2.34
C ALA A 65 12.40 -13.40 1.76
N ILE A 66 12.51 -13.77 0.48
CA ILE A 66 13.79 -13.88 -0.21
C ILE A 66 14.50 -12.51 -0.21
N GLY A 67 13.77 -11.45 -0.56
CA GLY A 67 14.29 -10.07 -0.58
C GLY A 67 14.82 -9.61 0.77
N ALA A 68 14.02 -9.78 1.81
CA ALA A 68 14.35 -9.41 3.17
C ALA A 68 15.53 -10.23 3.71
N ARG A 69 15.49 -11.56 3.57
CA ARG A 69 16.46 -12.49 4.16
C ARG A 69 17.86 -12.39 3.57
N PHE A 70 17.98 -12.16 2.26
CA PHE A 70 19.26 -12.17 1.55
C PHE A 70 19.83 -10.77 1.26
N PHE A 71 18.97 -9.75 1.20
CA PHE A 71 19.40 -8.39 0.87
C PHE A 71 19.14 -7.42 2.02
N ALA A 72 17.91 -6.92 2.12
CA ALA A 72 17.50 -5.90 3.07
C ALA A 72 15.98 -5.88 3.18
N PHE A 73 15.48 -5.46 4.34
CA PHE A 73 14.05 -5.30 4.62
C PHE A 73 13.30 -4.52 3.52
N HIS A 74 13.82 -3.36 3.12
CA HIS A 74 13.22 -2.53 2.08
C HIS A 74 13.14 -3.23 0.72
N THR A 75 14.16 -4.03 0.35
CA THR A 75 14.12 -4.83 -0.88
C THR A 75 12.99 -5.87 -0.82
N GLY A 76 12.81 -6.52 0.33
CA GLY A 76 11.70 -7.45 0.54
C GLY A 76 10.33 -6.79 0.40
N LEU A 77 10.14 -5.61 1.02
CA LEU A 77 8.89 -4.86 0.90
C LEU A 77 8.59 -4.46 -0.55
N THR A 78 9.57 -3.89 -1.26
CA THR A 78 9.37 -3.48 -2.66
C THR A 78 9.08 -4.68 -3.56
N ALA A 79 9.77 -5.82 -3.38
CA ALA A 79 9.51 -7.04 -4.13
C ALA A 79 8.07 -7.55 -3.91
N ALA A 80 7.63 -7.62 -2.66
CA ALA A 80 6.25 -7.97 -2.31
C ALA A 80 5.25 -6.98 -2.91
N GLY A 81 5.54 -5.68 -2.81
CA GLY A 81 4.70 -4.61 -3.35
C GLY A 81 4.50 -4.70 -4.86
N PHE A 82 5.54 -5.05 -5.64
CA PHE A 82 5.39 -5.29 -7.08
C PHE A 82 4.44 -6.46 -7.38
N VAL A 83 4.53 -7.56 -6.63
CA VAL A 83 3.60 -8.69 -6.79
C VAL A 83 2.16 -8.28 -6.48
N VAL A 84 1.94 -7.56 -5.38
CA VAL A 84 0.61 -7.08 -4.98
C VAL A 84 0.05 -6.07 -6.01
N ALA A 85 0.90 -5.20 -6.58
CA ALA A 85 0.50 -4.26 -7.63
C ALA A 85 -0.07 -4.99 -8.86
N TRP A 86 0.54 -6.10 -9.28
CA TRP A 86 -0.01 -6.94 -10.34
C TRP A 86 -1.32 -7.62 -9.96
N GLY A 87 -1.44 -8.10 -8.73
CA GLY A 87 -2.72 -8.59 -8.22
C GLY A 87 -3.81 -7.51 -8.32
N ALA A 88 -3.48 -6.26 -7.99
CA ALA A 88 -4.38 -5.12 -8.09
C ALA A 88 -4.80 -4.79 -9.54
N TRP A 89 -3.88 -4.89 -10.50
CA TRP A 89 -4.17 -4.70 -11.93
C TRP A 89 -5.15 -5.72 -12.51
N GLY A 90 -5.27 -6.90 -11.91
CA GLY A 90 -6.24 -7.91 -12.34
C GLY A 90 -7.69 -7.62 -11.93
N LEU A 91 -7.91 -6.62 -11.06
CA LEU A 91 -9.23 -6.23 -10.56
C LEU A 91 -9.81 -4.99 -11.26
N GLY A 92 -11.11 -4.80 -11.10
CA GLY A 92 -11.87 -3.68 -11.66
C GLY A 92 -11.64 -2.34 -10.96
N THR A 93 -12.13 -1.27 -11.58
CA THR A 93 -12.00 0.11 -11.08
C THR A 93 -13.18 0.53 -10.21
N LEU A 94 -13.09 1.73 -9.62
CA LEU A 94 -14.24 2.37 -8.97
C LEU A 94 -15.46 2.50 -9.91
N ASP A 95 -15.24 2.67 -11.22
CA ASP A 95 -16.34 2.73 -12.20
C ASP A 95 -17.02 1.36 -12.37
N ALA A 96 -16.29 0.25 -12.18
CA ALA A 96 -16.90 -1.07 -12.15
C ALA A 96 -17.84 -1.21 -10.94
N ILE A 97 -17.40 -0.73 -9.76
CA ILE A 97 -18.23 -0.68 -8.56
C ILE A 97 -19.49 0.17 -8.81
N ALA A 98 -19.33 1.38 -9.36
CA ALA A 98 -20.45 2.29 -9.62
C ALA A 98 -21.45 1.76 -10.66
N ARG A 99 -21.01 0.94 -11.63
CA ARG A 99 -21.91 0.29 -12.60
C ARG A 99 -22.73 -0.83 -11.98
N ARG A 100 -22.11 -1.60 -11.08
CA ARG A 100 -22.77 -2.69 -10.35
C ARG A 100 -23.72 -2.17 -9.27
N ALA A 101 -23.24 -1.22 -8.49
CA ALA A 101 -23.93 -0.73 -7.32
C ALA A 101 -25.04 0.26 -7.74
N ARG A 102 -26.29 -0.05 -7.44
CA ARG A 102 -27.41 0.89 -7.63
C ARG A 102 -27.37 2.04 -6.61
N GLU A 103 -26.75 1.80 -5.45
CA GLU A 103 -26.61 2.71 -4.31
C GLU A 103 -25.24 2.48 -3.62
N ALA A 104 -24.86 3.32 -2.65
CA ALA A 104 -23.61 3.17 -1.90
C ALA A 104 -23.53 1.96 -0.94
N SER A 105 -24.31 0.89 -1.19
CA SER A 105 -24.42 -0.31 -0.35
C SER A 105 -23.12 -1.09 -0.23
N ASP A 106 -22.28 -1.03 -1.25
CA ASP A 106 -21.04 -1.83 -1.31
C ASP A 106 -19.85 -1.11 -0.65
N LEU A 107 -19.96 0.19 -0.39
CA LEU A 107 -18.88 1.00 0.20
C LEU A 107 -18.44 0.52 1.60
N PRO A 108 -19.34 0.11 2.52
CA PRO A 108 -18.91 -0.50 3.79
C PRO A 108 -18.12 -1.80 3.59
N VAL A 109 -18.49 -2.62 2.62
CA VAL A 109 -17.77 -3.87 2.30
C VAL A 109 -16.37 -3.55 1.77
N LEU A 110 -16.23 -2.53 0.92
CA LEU A 110 -14.93 -2.04 0.46
C LEU A 110 -14.05 -1.51 1.60
N ALA A 111 -14.65 -0.83 2.57
CA ALA A 111 -13.95 -0.36 3.77
C ALA A 111 -13.42 -1.53 4.61
N ILE A 112 -14.24 -2.56 4.82
CA ILE A 112 -13.84 -3.79 5.53
C ILE A 112 -12.74 -4.51 4.74
N GLU A 113 -12.90 -4.66 3.42
CA GLU A 113 -11.90 -5.28 2.55
C GLU A 113 -10.57 -4.53 2.62
N GLY A 114 -10.59 -3.20 2.51
CA GLY A 114 -9.42 -2.35 2.62
C GLY A 114 -8.67 -2.57 3.93
N LEU A 115 -9.39 -2.66 5.05
CA LEU A 115 -8.80 -2.93 6.36
C LEU A 115 -8.20 -4.34 6.44
N LEU A 116 -8.90 -5.36 5.93
CA LEU A 116 -8.41 -6.75 5.92
C LEU A 116 -7.14 -6.89 5.09
N VAL A 117 -7.16 -6.36 3.85
CA VAL A 117 -6.03 -6.42 2.92
C VAL A 117 -4.84 -5.64 3.45
N MET A 118 -5.05 -4.45 4.01
CA MET A 118 -3.98 -3.70 4.68
C MET A 118 -3.48 -4.39 5.95
N GLY A 119 -4.36 -5.06 6.70
CA GLY A 119 -3.98 -5.89 7.84
C GLY A 119 -3.02 -7.02 7.44
N VAL A 120 -3.29 -7.71 6.32
CA VAL A 120 -2.39 -8.72 5.76
C VAL A 120 -1.06 -8.09 5.30
N ALA A 121 -1.09 -6.93 4.65
CA ALA A 121 0.13 -6.22 4.25
C ALA A 121 0.99 -5.78 5.46
N ILE A 122 0.36 -5.33 6.55
CA ILE A 122 1.02 -5.00 7.82
C ILE A 122 1.64 -6.25 8.47
N ALA A 123 0.88 -7.35 8.52
CA ALA A 123 1.37 -8.62 9.05
C ALA A 123 2.56 -9.16 8.23
N LEU A 124 2.50 -9.02 6.90
CA LEU A 124 3.61 -9.33 6.01
C LEU A 124 4.82 -8.46 6.31
N THR A 125 4.66 -7.14 6.39
CA THR A 125 5.74 -6.21 6.74
C THR A 125 6.42 -6.58 8.06
N TRP A 126 5.63 -6.85 9.10
CA TRP A 126 6.14 -7.30 10.39
C TRP A 126 6.89 -8.65 10.29
N GLY A 127 6.40 -9.59 9.49
CA GLY A 127 7.09 -10.86 9.23
C GLY A 127 8.42 -10.67 8.50
N LEU A 128 8.45 -9.81 7.48
CA LEU A 128 9.66 -9.51 6.71
C LEU A 128 10.72 -8.79 7.54
N GLU A 129 10.32 -7.92 8.45
CA GLU A 129 11.23 -7.24 9.39
C GLU A 129 11.99 -8.26 10.26
N ARG A 130 11.31 -9.33 10.69
CA ARG A 130 11.91 -10.40 11.49
C ARG A 130 12.87 -11.30 10.70
N LEU A 131 12.67 -11.42 9.38
CA LEU A 131 13.52 -12.21 8.50
C LEU A 131 14.76 -11.44 8.01
N ALA A 132 14.69 -10.12 8.02
CA ALA A 132 15.78 -9.28 7.54
C ALA A 132 17.04 -9.44 8.41
N PRO A 133 18.24 -9.50 7.81
CA PRO A 133 19.48 -9.42 8.57
C PRO A 133 19.49 -8.16 9.43
N LYS A 134 19.76 -8.31 10.73
CA LYS A 134 19.96 -7.17 11.61
C LYS A 134 21.16 -6.38 11.10
N ALA A 135 20.96 -5.10 10.84
CA ALA A 135 22.08 -4.22 10.54
C ALA A 135 23.05 -4.27 11.74
N PRO A 136 24.38 -4.27 11.52
CA PRO A 136 25.32 -4.04 12.61
C PRO A 136 24.92 -2.74 13.31
N PRO A 137 25.03 -2.65 14.64
CA PRO A 137 24.67 -1.45 15.37
C PRO A 137 25.43 -0.28 14.74
N ALA A 138 24.71 0.62 14.07
CA ALA A 138 25.30 1.85 13.59
C ALA A 138 25.91 2.55 14.80
N SER A 139 27.15 3.02 14.71
CA SER A 139 27.76 3.83 15.76
C SER A 139 26.83 5.00 16.04
N GLU A 140 26.12 4.91 17.16
CA GLU A 140 25.21 5.93 17.70
C GLU A 140 24.31 6.60 16.65
N SER A 141 23.20 5.95 16.27
CA SER A 141 22.10 6.74 15.73
C SER A 141 21.67 7.73 16.82
N PRO A 142 21.67 9.05 16.55
CA PRO A 142 21.33 10.06 17.55
C PRO A 142 19.84 10.02 17.94
N LEU A 143 19.02 9.23 17.23
CA LEU A 143 17.58 9.14 17.45
C LEU A 143 17.24 7.86 18.21
N ASN A 144 16.42 8.01 19.26
CA ASN A 144 15.90 6.88 19.99
C ASN A 144 14.83 6.14 19.15
N PRO A 145 14.65 4.82 19.36
CA PRO A 145 13.48 4.14 18.80
C PRO A 145 12.21 4.81 19.29
N ALA A 146 11.24 5.02 18.39
CA ALA A 146 10.00 5.68 18.75
C ALA A 146 9.23 4.92 19.84
N GLY A 147 8.93 5.61 20.93
CA GLY A 147 7.88 5.20 21.87
C GLY A 147 6.48 5.43 21.28
N THR A 148 5.44 5.13 22.07
CA THR A 148 4.03 5.22 21.65
C THR A 148 3.68 6.56 21.00
N LYS A 149 4.20 7.68 21.52
CA LYS A 149 3.96 9.01 20.95
C LYS A 149 4.47 9.15 19.51
N GLY A 150 5.68 8.65 19.23
CA GLY A 150 6.27 8.70 17.88
C GLY A 150 5.55 7.78 16.90
N ILE A 151 5.10 6.61 17.37
CA ILE A 151 4.27 5.70 16.57
C ILE A 151 2.93 6.35 16.19
N THR A 152 2.21 6.89 17.17
CA THR A 152 0.91 7.53 16.92
C THR A 152 1.05 8.77 16.03
N ALA A 153 2.04 9.63 16.30
CA ALA A 153 2.32 10.80 15.48
C ALA A 153 2.67 10.39 14.04
N GLY A 154 3.55 9.41 13.86
CA GLY A 154 3.94 8.90 12.55
C GLY A 154 2.75 8.34 11.75
N ALA A 155 1.87 7.58 12.39
CA ALA A 155 0.66 7.05 11.73
C ALA A 155 -0.31 8.17 11.31
N ILE A 156 -0.57 9.14 12.19
CA ILE A 156 -1.44 10.29 11.88
C ILE A 156 -0.84 11.13 10.75
N THR A 157 0.46 11.45 10.82
CA THR A 157 1.15 12.21 9.78
C THR A 157 1.10 11.49 8.44
N ALA A 158 1.33 10.17 8.43
CA ALA A 158 1.25 9.38 7.20
C ALA A 158 -0.17 9.36 6.62
N ALA A 159 -1.20 9.26 7.46
CA ALA A 159 -2.59 9.34 7.01
C ALA A 159 -2.90 10.71 6.39
N VAL A 160 -2.53 11.81 7.05
CA VAL A 160 -2.80 13.17 6.57
C VAL A 160 -2.06 13.46 5.26
N VAL A 161 -0.74 13.23 5.23
CA VAL A 161 0.09 13.54 4.06
C VAL A 161 -0.17 12.56 2.92
N GLY A 162 -0.38 11.28 3.22
CA GLY A 162 -0.77 10.27 2.24
C GLY A 162 -2.15 10.57 1.64
N GLY A 163 -3.11 11.00 2.46
CA GLY A 163 -4.44 11.42 2.00
C GLY A 163 -4.37 12.64 1.08
N LEU A 164 -3.55 13.64 1.43
CA LEU A 164 -3.29 14.80 0.58
C LEU A 164 -2.62 14.41 -0.75
N ALA A 165 -1.67 13.47 -0.72
CA ALA A 165 -1.05 12.96 -1.94
C ALA A 165 -2.07 12.30 -2.86
N VAL A 166 -2.95 11.44 -2.34
CA VAL A 166 -4.04 10.85 -3.14
C VAL A 166 -4.99 11.93 -3.66
N TRP A 167 -5.31 12.94 -2.85
CA TRP A 167 -6.15 14.06 -3.27
C TRP A 167 -5.59 14.79 -4.50
N ILE A 168 -4.28 15.04 -4.52
CA ILE A 168 -3.62 15.79 -5.60
C ILE A 168 -3.42 14.92 -6.85
N PHE A 169 -2.96 13.68 -6.68
CA PHE A 169 -2.49 12.87 -7.80
C PHE A 169 -3.56 11.94 -8.37
N CYS A 170 -4.55 11.53 -7.58
CA CYS A 170 -5.54 10.53 -7.99
C CYS A 170 -6.73 11.17 -8.71
N MET A 171 -6.47 11.69 -9.91
CA MET A 171 -7.47 12.43 -10.69
C MET A 171 -8.44 11.51 -11.43
N THR A 172 -8.00 10.35 -11.90
CA THR A 172 -8.84 9.36 -12.59
C THR A 172 -8.92 8.04 -11.81
N THR A 173 -9.77 7.14 -12.28
CA THR A 173 -10.00 5.79 -11.74
C THR A 173 -9.17 4.72 -12.45
N TYR A 174 -8.31 5.10 -13.40
CA TYR A 174 -7.45 4.15 -14.11
C TYR A 174 -6.51 3.44 -13.15
N LYS A 175 -6.44 2.10 -13.26
CA LYS A 175 -5.66 1.28 -12.32
C LYS A 175 -4.20 1.65 -12.20
N GLY A 176 -3.54 1.96 -13.33
CA GLY A 176 -2.15 2.43 -13.29
C GLY A 176 -1.99 3.69 -12.44
N GLN A 177 -2.93 4.63 -12.52
CA GLN A 177 -2.88 5.86 -11.74
C GLN A 177 -3.24 5.60 -10.27
N THR A 178 -4.26 4.80 -9.95
CA THR A 178 -4.65 4.57 -8.55
C THR A 178 -3.53 3.88 -7.75
N VAL A 179 -2.90 2.85 -8.33
CA VAL A 179 -1.72 2.19 -7.74
C VAL A 179 -0.55 3.17 -7.58
N ALA A 180 -0.25 3.97 -8.61
CA ALA A 180 0.82 4.96 -8.53
C ALA A 180 0.55 6.03 -7.46
N CYS A 181 -0.71 6.48 -7.32
CA CYS A 181 -1.11 7.44 -6.29
C CYS A 181 -1.01 6.85 -4.89
N ALA A 182 -1.42 5.59 -4.69
CA ALA A 182 -1.23 4.89 -3.43
C ALA A 182 0.26 4.72 -3.09
N ALA A 183 1.11 4.46 -4.09
CA ALA A 183 2.56 4.41 -3.90
C ALA A 183 3.13 5.78 -3.52
N LEU A 184 2.73 6.86 -4.20
CA LEU A 184 3.13 8.23 -3.85
C LEU A 184 2.65 8.63 -2.44
N ALA A 185 1.44 8.22 -2.06
CA ALA A 185 0.92 8.40 -0.71
C ALA A 185 1.79 7.68 0.32
N GLY A 186 2.24 6.46 0.01
CA GLY A 186 3.21 5.74 0.83
C GLY A 186 4.56 6.43 0.95
N ILE A 187 5.11 6.95 -0.15
CA ILE A 187 6.39 7.67 -0.17
C ILE A 187 6.29 8.95 0.66
N LEU A 188 5.34 9.83 0.34
CA LEU A 188 5.21 11.13 0.98
C LEU A 188 4.75 10.99 2.44
N GLY A 189 3.81 10.09 2.71
CA GLY A 189 3.32 9.79 4.05
C GLY A 189 4.43 9.26 4.96
N ALA A 190 5.22 8.29 4.50
CA ALA A 190 6.32 7.74 5.30
C ALA A 190 7.48 8.72 5.47
N ALA A 191 7.83 9.49 4.43
CA ALA A 191 8.85 10.53 4.54
C ALA A 191 8.46 11.60 5.58
N ALA A 192 7.23 12.11 5.50
CA ALA A 192 6.74 13.10 6.46
C ALA A 192 6.64 12.52 7.88
N ALA A 193 6.16 11.28 8.03
CA ALA A 193 6.10 10.61 9.32
C ALA A 193 7.49 10.47 9.97
N GLN A 194 8.52 10.14 9.19
CA GLN A 194 9.89 10.04 9.68
C GLN A 194 10.48 11.41 10.05
N LEU A 195 10.18 12.47 9.29
CA LEU A 195 10.61 13.83 9.63
C LEU A 195 9.96 14.34 10.93
N VAL A 196 8.66 14.07 11.11
CA VAL A 196 7.94 14.40 12.36
C VAL A 196 8.50 13.59 13.53
N ALA A 197 8.74 12.29 13.34
CA ALA A 197 9.36 11.46 14.37
C ALA A 197 10.74 11.99 14.77
N ALA A 198 11.56 12.40 13.80
CA ALA A 198 12.88 12.96 14.03
C ALA A 198 12.83 14.30 14.79
N PHE A 199 11.85 15.17 14.46
CA PHE A 199 11.59 16.39 15.22
C PHE A 199 11.23 16.10 16.68
N LEU A 200 10.59 14.97 16.95
CA LEU A 200 10.29 14.47 18.30
C LEU A 200 11.47 13.69 18.94
N GLY A 201 12.66 13.71 18.32
CA GLY A 201 13.85 13.00 18.82
C GLY A 201 13.77 11.48 18.68
N SER A 202 12.96 10.98 17.76
CA SER A 202 12.71 9.55 17.55
C SER A 202 12.89 9.10 16.11
N SER A 203 13.05 7.79 15.89
CA SER A 203 13.00 7.17 14.57
C SER A 203 11.88 6.13 14.51
N ILE A 204 11.20 6.04 13.37
CA ILE A 204 10.10 5.10 13.16
C ILE A 204 10.44 4.07 12.08
N GLY A 205 9.91 2.86 12.26
CA GLY A 205 9.95 1.81 11.23
C GLY A 205 8.85 1.97 10.19
N ALA A 206 8.62 0.91 9.41
CA ALA A 206 7.58 0.89 8.37
C ALA A 206 6.15 0.74 8.91
N LEU A 207 5.97 0.19 10.11
CA LEU A 207 4.63 -0.10 10.63
C LEU A 207 3.78 1.16 10.89
N PRO A 208 4.28 2.23 11.55
CA PRO A 208 3.48 3.44 11.76
C PRO A 208 2.90 4.05 10.47
N PRO A 209 3.68 4.31 9.40
CA PRO A 209 3.10 4.83 8.17
C PRO A 209 2.14 3.84 7.49
N MET A 210 2.37 2.52 7.58
CA MET A 210 1.40 1.55 7.05
C MET A 210 0.05 1.59 7.79
N LEU A 211 0.05 1.81 9.11
CA LEU A 211 -1.17 2.01 9.88
C LEU A 211 -1.92 3.27 9.43
N GLY A 212 -1.19 4.35 9.13
CA GLY A 212 -1.78 5.56 8.56
C GLY A 212 -2.47 5.31 7.22
N LEU A 213 -1.84 4.57 6.31
CA LEU A 213 -2.42 4.20 5.02
C LEU A 213 -3.60 3.22 5.17
N ALA A 214 -3.56 2.33 6.17
CA ALA A 214 -4.69 1.44 6.47
C ALA A 214 -5.93 2.22 6.93
N ALA A 215 -5.73 3.30 7.70
CA ALA A 215 -6.82 4.20 8.05
C ALA A 215 -7.41 4.88 6.81
N LEU A 216 -6.59 5.23 5.81
CA LEU A 216 -7.09 5.80 4.55
C LEU A 216 -7.88 4.80 3.71
N ALA A 217 -7.45 3.54 3.64
CA ALA A 217 -8.18 2.47 2.98
C ALA A 217 -9.58 2.22 3.59
N LEU A 218 -9.73 2.47 4.90
CA LEU A 218 -11.01 2.43 5.60
C LEU A 218 -11.83 3.71 5.38
N VAL A 219 -11.21 4.88 5.56
CA VAL A 219 -11.90 6.18 5.56
C VAL A 219 -12.39 6.56 4.16
N GLY A 220 -11.67 6.21 3.09
CA GLY A 220 -12.05 6.56 1.71
C GLY A 220 -13.48 6.11 1.34
N PRO A 221 -13.80 4.81 1.41
CA PRO A 221 -15.15 4.31 1.14
C PRO A 221 -16.21 4.84 2.10
N LEU A 222 -15.90 4.97 3.40
CA LEU A 222 -16.86 5.49 4.37
C LEU A 222 -17.19 6.97 4.14
N ALA A 223 -16.18 7.79 3.84
CA ALA A 223 -16.38 9.20 3.52
C ALA A 223 -17.21 9.36 2.24
N ALA A 224 -16.95 8.55 1.21
CA ALA A 224 -17.77 8.53 0.00
C ALA A 224 -19.23 8.13 0.28
N ARG A 225 -19.47 7.17 1.18
CA ARG A 225 -20.82 6.80 1.61
C ARG A 225 -21.54 7.95 2.30
N LEU A 226 -20.88 8.60 3.26
CA LEU A 226 -21.46 9.70 4.02
C LEU A 226 -21.78 10.92 3.15
N MET A 227 -20.98 11.17 2.11
CA MET A 227 -21.14 12.34 1.26
C MET A 227 -22.08 12.12 0.07
N HIS A 228 -22.15 10.91 -0.47
CA HIS A 228 -22.79 10.66 -1.75
C HIS A 228 -23.81 9.53 -1.75
N ASP A 229 -24.21 8.95 -0.61
CA ASP A 229 -25.08 7.76 -0.47
C ASP A 229 -25.99 7.42 -1.68
N ALA A 230 -27.07 8.19 -1.89
CA ALA A 230 -28.02 8.00 -3.00
C ALA A 230 -27.53 8.53 -4.37
N GLN A 231 -26.53 9.40 -4.38
CA GLN A 231 -25.96 10.04 -5.57
C GLN A 231 -24.61 9.45 -5.98
N PHE A 232 -24.20 8.32 -5.40
CA PHE A 232 -22.83 7.79 -5.53
C PHE A 232 -22.48 7.53 -6.99
N VAL A 233 -23.37 6.86 -7.72
CA VAL A 233 -23.20 6.57 -9.15
C VAL A 233 -23.00 7.86 -9.95
N GLN A 234 -23.85 8.87 -9.73
CA GLN A 234 -23.75 10.16 -10.40
C GLN A 234 -22.44 10.89 -10.04
N ALA A 235 -22.03 10.85 -8.77
CA ALA A 235 -20.80 11.47 -8.31
C ALA A 235 -19.56 10.81 -8.93
N VAL A 236 -19.55 9.49 -9.11
CA VAL A 236 -18.43 8.78 -9.77
C VAL A 236 -18.30 9.23 -11.22
N PHE A 237 -19.38 9.21 -11.99
CA PHE A 237 -19.34 9.58 -13.41
C PHE A 237 -19.12 11.08 -13.66
N ASN A 238 -19.49 11.94 -12.71
CA ASN A 238 -19.21 13.37 -12.77
C ASN A 238 -17.83 13.74 -12.19
N ALA A 239 -17.01 12.76 -11.83
CA ALA A 239 -15.72 12.96 -11.15
C ALA A 239 -15.83 13.79 -9.85
N GLY A 240 -17.00 13.78 -9.21
CA GLY A 240 -17.31 14.51 -7.98
C GLY A 240 -17.05 13.73 -6.69
N VAL A 241 -16.65 12.45 -6.79
CA VAL A 241 -16.25 11.66 -5.61
C VAL A 241 -14.92 12.12 -5.04
N LEU A 242 -14.81 12.02 -3.71
CA LEU A 242 -13.54 12.20 -3.01
C LEU A 242 -12.45 11.31 -3.63
N PRO A 243 -11.28 11.86 -4.01
CA PRO A 243 -10.20 11.06 -4.59
C PRO A 243 -9.76 9.86 -3.74
N LEU A 244 -9.95 9.93 -2.42
CA LEU A 244 -9.56 8.90 -1.47
C LEU A 244 -10.26 7.54 -1.70
N VAL A 245 -11.43 7.53 -2.33
CA VAL A 245 -12.15 6.27 -2.64
C VAL A 245 -11.65 5.59 -3.92
N LYS A 246 -10.84 6.27 -4.73
CA LYS A 246 -10.39 5.75 -6.04
C LYS A 246 -9.38 4.59 -5.91
N PRO A 247 -8.35 4.65 -5.02
CA PRO A 247 -7.53 3.48 -4.75
C PRO A 247 -8.34 2.45 -3.94
N LEU A 248 -8.43 1.23 -4.49
CA LEU A 248 -9.12 0.10 -3.85
C LEU A 248 -8.17 -0.66 -2.91
N SER A 249 -8.68 -1.73 -2.31
CA SER A 249 -8.00 -2.53 -1.26
C SER A 249 -6.55 -2.92 -1.63
N LEU A 250 -6.36 -3.63 -2.75
CA LEU A 250 -5.02 -4.04 -3.21
C LEU A 250 -4.16 -2.86 -3.70
N ASP A 251 -4.77 -1.77 -4.16
CA ASP A 251 -4.03 -0.57 -4.59
C ASP A 251 -3.32 0.06 -3.37
N TRP A 252 -4.03 0.17 -2.24
CA TRP A 252 -3.46 0.66 -0.98
C TRP A 252 -2.34 -0.25 -0.45
N ALA A 253 -2.53 -1.57 -0.47
CA ALA A 253 -1.50 -2.51 -0.02
C ALA A 253 -0.25 -2.46 -0.90
N ALA A 254 -0.42 -2.48 -2.23
CA ALA A 254 0.69 -2.33 -3.18
C ALA A 254 1.42 -1.00 -2.96
N GLY A 255 0.67 0.09 -2.89
CA GLY A 255 1.21 1.43 -2.67
C GLY A 255 1.98 1.55 -1.36
N ALA A 256 1.47 0.97 -0.27
CA ALA A 256 2.15 0.97 1.02
C ALA A 256 3.46 0.16 0.97
N LEU A 257 3.43 -1.06 0.42
CA LEU A 257 4.60 -1.94 0.33
C LEU A 257 5.70 -1.39 -0.58
N ILE A 258 5.33 -0.68 -1.64
CA ILE A 258 6.29 -0.01 -2.55
C ILE A 258 6.77 1.31 -1.95
N GLY A 259 5.84 2.16 -1.52
CA GLY A 259 6.09 3.56 -1.23
C GLY A 259 6.71 3.83 0.14
N VAL A 260 6.23 3.15 1.19
CA VAL A 260 6.74 3.34 2.56
C VAL A 260 8.26 3.13 2.66
N PRO A 261 8.86 2.03 2.16
CA PRO A 261 10.31 1.86 2.26
C PRO A 261 11.10 2.96 1.53
N ILE A 262 10.60 3.43 0.39
CA ILE A 262 11.22 4.53 -0.36
C ILE A 262 11.16 5.83 0.46
N GLY A 263 9.98 6.17 0.99
CA GLY A 263 9.78 7.37 1.80
C GLY A 263 10.67 7.42 3.04
N LEU A 264 10.75 6.31 3.78
CA LEU A 264 11.64 6.20 4.95
C LEU A 264 13.11 6.36 4.56
N SER A 265 13.55 5.69 3.49
CA SER A 265 14.95 5.77 3.03
C SER A 265 15.33 7.19 2.60
N TRP A 266 14.40 7.91 1.96
CA TRP A 266 14.63 9.28 1.53
C TRP A 266 14.72 10.24 2.73
N ALA A 267 13.77 10.16 3.66
CA ALA A 267 13.81 10.98 4.88
C ALA A 267 15.06 10.68 5.72
N GLY A 268 15.46 9.41 5.86
CA GLY A 268 16.71 9.02 6.52
C GLY A 268 17.94 9.72 5.92
N SER A 269 18.06 9.71 4.59
CA SER A 269 19.17 10.37 3.89
C SER A 269 19.25 11.89 4.11
N MET A 270 18.11 12.54 4.39
CA MET A 270 18.08 13.98 4.70
C MET A 270 18.55 14.26 6.12
N LEU A 271 18.27 13.35 7.06
CA LEU A 271 18.59 13.48 8.48
C LEU A 271 20.06 13.14 8.79
N GLU A 272 20.72 12.30 7.99
CA GLU A 272 22.10 11.87 8.20
C GLU A 272 23.17 12.93 7.89
N ARG A 273 22.80 14.15 7.48
CA ARG A 273 23.77 15.23 7.21
C ARG A 273 24.41 15.72 8.52
N LYS A 274 25.56 15.13 8.90
CA LYS A 274 26.47 15.69 9.89
C LYS A 274 26.89 17.11 9.47
N PRO A 275 26.99 18.08 10.40
CA PRO A 275 27.69 19.33 10.11
C PRO A 275 29.14 18.99 9.77
N ILE A 276 29.66 19.60 8.69
CA ILE A 276 31.09 19.60 8.39
C ILE A 276 31.73 20.36 9.56
N THR A 277 32.26 19.62 10.54
CA THR A 277 33.17 20.19 11.52
C THR A 277 34.43 20.58 10.76
N ALA A 278 34.52 21.88 10.45
CA ALA A 278 35.72 22.54 9.96
C ALA A 278 36.81 22.59 11.04
#